data_AF-A0A1I4UAG3-F1
#
_entry.id   AF-A0A1I4UAG3-F1
#
_cell.length_a   1.000
_cell.length_b   1.000
_cell.length_c   1.000
_cell.angle_alpha   90.00
_cell.angle_beta   90.00
_cell.angle_gamma   90.00
#
_symmetry.space_group_name_H-M   'P 1'
#
loop_
_entity.id
_entity.type
_entity.pdbx_description
1 polymer ?
#
loop_
_entity_poly.entity_id
_entity_poly.type
_entity_poly.pdbx_seq_one_letter_code
_entity_poly.pdbx_strand_id
1 'polypeptide(L)'
;MADDAWTGKDKAQHFVASALLAAAGSEYAKHQHINGSSSAGIGLLFSLSIGAGKEAYDSRPSGSGWSWKDFSWDLAGAATGYTLWTLSQ
;
A
#
# COMPACT_ATOMS: atom_id res chain seq x y z
N MET A 1 -6.84 1.08 -19.88
CA MET A 1 -6.44 1.77 -18.65
C MET A 1 -7.72 2.19 -17.96
N ALA A 2 -7.82 2.04 -16.64
CA ALA A 2 -9.04 2.38 -15.92
C ALA A 2 -9.34 3.88 -16.04
N ASP A 3 -10.62 4.23 -16.21
CA ASP A 3 -11.09 5.61 -16.32
C ASP A 3 -11.78 6.05 -15.01
N ASP A 4 -10.95 6.22 -13.99
CA ASP A 4 -11.34 6.52 -12.61
C ASP A 4 -10.96 7.96 -12.20
N ALA A 5 -11.63 8.53 -11.20
CA ALA A 5 -11.32 9.88 -10.73
C ALA A 5 -10.09 9.89 -9.81
N TRP A 6 -9.31 10.98 -9.80
CA TRP A 6 -8.18 11.16 -8.87
C TRP A 6 -8.59 11.31 -7.40
N THR A 7 -9.87 11.61 -7.15
CA THR A 7 -10.42 11.84 -5.82
C THR A 7 -11.71 11.05 -5.66
N GLY A 8 -12.02 10.64 -4.44
CA GLY A 8 -13.22 9.89 -4.14
C GLY A 8 -13.03 8.94 -2.96
N LYS A 9 -14.14 8.34 -2.54
CA LYS A 9 -14.16 7.37 -1.43
C LYS A 9 -13.22 6.19 -1.69
N ASP A 10 -13.24 5.69 -2.93
CA ASP A 10 -12.40 4.59 -3.39
C ASP A 10 -10.89 4.87 -3.17
N LYS A 11 -10.43 6.06 -3.55
CA LYS A 11 -9.02 6.49 -3.36
C LYS A 11 -8.64 6.63 -1.90
N ALA A 12 -9.55 7.12 -1.06
CA ALA A 12 -9.34 7.16 0.38
C ALA A 12 -9.24 5.76 0.99
N GLN A 13 -9.99 4.78 0.47
CA GLN A 13 -9.89 3.38 0.91
C GLN A 13 -8.54 2.79 0.53
N HIS A 14 -8.07 3.03 -0.70
CA HIS A 14 -6.72 2.65 -1.15
C HIS A 14 -5.63 3.20 -0.23
N PHE A 15 -5.69 4.51 0.03
CA PHE A 15 -4.75 5.17 0.93
C PHE A 15 -4.74 4.56 2.34
N VAL A 16 -5.92 4.45 2.97
CA VAL A 16 -6.01 3.95 4.35
C VAL A 16 -5.64 2.47 4.44
N ALA A 17 -6.10 1.64 3.49
CA ALA A 17 -5.75 0.22 3.45
C ALA A 17 -4.24 0.04 3.31
N SER A 18 -3.60 0.77 2.39
CA SER A 18 -2.16 0.69 2.19
C SER A 18 -1.36 1.23 3.37
N ALA A 19 -1.82 2.28 4.05
CA ALA A 19 -1.19 2.75 5.28
C ALA A 19 -1.24 1.68 6.39
N LEU A 20 -2.39 1.04 6.57
CA LEU A 20 -2.55 -0.02 7.56
C LEU A 20 -1.72 -1.26 7.21
N LEU A 21 -1.69 -1.68 5.95
CA LEU A 21 -0.88 -2.80 5.48
C LEU A 21 0.61 -2.55 5.68
N ALA A 22 1.09 -1.34 5.40
CA ALA A 22 2.47 -0.97 5.64
C ALA A 22 2.83 -1.03 7.13
N ALA A 23 2.02 -0.39 7.99
CA ALA A 23 2.25 -0.41 9.43
C ALA A 23 2.19 -1.84 10.02
N ALA A 24 1.19 -2.64 9.61
CA ALA A 24 1.04 -4.02 10.06
C ALA A 24 2.18 -4.93 9.60
N GLY A 25 2.62 -4.80 8.34
CA GLY A 25 3.77 -5.53 7.82
C GLY A 25 5.08 -5.15 8.52
N SER A 26 5.23 -3.86 8.88
CA SER A 26 6.37 -3.40 9.65
C SER A 26 6.37 -3.91 11.08
N GLU A 27 5.23 -3.91 11.76
CA GLU A 27 5.14 -4.48 13.11
C GLU A 27 5.40 -5.98 13.10
N TYR A 28 4.87 -6.71 12.11
CA TYR A 28 5.15 -8.13 11.94
C TYR A 28 6.65 -8.40 11.74
N ALA A 29 7.33 -7.62 10.90
CA ALA A 29 8.77 -7.75 10.70
C ALA A 29 9.57 -7.49 11.99
N LYS A 30 9.16 -6.48 12.78
CA LYS A 30 9.76 -6.21 14.10
C LYS A 30 9.57 -7.36 15.08
N HIS A 31 8.40 -7.99 15.10
CA HIS A 31 8.16 -9.19 15.92
C HIS A 31 9.11 -10.35 15.56
N GLN A 32 9.57 -10.41 14.31
CA GLN A 32 10.58 -11.37 13.84
C GLN A 32 12.02 -10.93 14.16
N HIS A 33 12.21 -9.99 15.08
CA HIS A 33 13.50 -9.42 15.48
C HIS A 33 14.28 -8.73 14.36
N ILE A 34 13.57 -8.27 13.32
CA ILE A 34 14.18 -7.45 12.28
C ILE A 34 14.36 -6.02 12.81
N ASN A 35 15.49 -5.40 12.49
CA ASN A 35 15.82 -4.03 12.86
C ASN A 35 14.75 -3.03 12.37
N GLY A 36 14.55 -1.94 13.13
CA GLY A 36 13.44 -1.00 12.94
C GLY A 36 13.33 -0.45 11.53
N SER A 37 14.42 0.11 10.98
CA SER A 37 14.43 0.68 9.63
C SER A 37 14.13 -0.35 8.52
N SER A 38 14.60 -1.59 8.69
CA SER A 38 14.34 -2.67 7.73
C SER A 38 12.92 -3.21 7.85
N SER A 39 12.38 -3.26 9.06
CA SER A 39 10.98 -3.63 9.31
C SER A 39 10.02 -2.63 8.67
N ALA A 40 10.30 -1.33 8.80
CA ALA A 40 9.58 -0.28 8.09
C ALA A 40 9.59 -0.55 6.56
N GLY A 41 10.77 -0.81 5.99
CA GLY A 41 10.93 -1.11 4.56
C GLY A 41 10.17 -2.35 4.10
N ILE A 42 10.16 -3.42 4.90
CA ILE A 42 9.42 -4.66 4.61
C ILE A 42 7.91 -4.39 4.55
N GLY A 43 7.37 -3.65 5.52
CA GLY A 43 5.95 -3.29 5.52
C GLY A 43 5.56 -2.45 4.30
N LEU A 44 6.38 -1.45 3.95
CA LEU A 44 6.16 -0.64 2.76
C LEU A 44 6.14 -1.49 1.48
N LEU A 45 7.14 -2.36 1.28
CA LEU A 45 7.21 -3.24 0.12
C LEU A 45 6.06 -4.25 0.09
N PHE A 46 5.66 -4.77 1.25
CA PHE A 46 4.52 -5.67 1.39
C PHE A 46 3.22 -5.00 0.93
N SER A 47 2.95 -3.79 1.41
CA SER A 47 1.76 -3.02 0.99
C SER A 47 1.76 -2.73 -0.51
N LEU A 48 2.89 -2.26 -1.05
CA LEU A 48 3.03 -1.95 -2.47
C LEU A 48 2.85 -3.19 -3.35
N SER A 49 3.34 -4.34 -2.90
CA SER A 49 3.17 -5.60 -3.62
C SER A 49 1.70 -6.02 -3.71
N ILE A 50 0.93 -5.79 -2.65
CA ILE A 50 -0.52 -6.04 -2.65
C ILE A 50 -1.24 -5.08 -3.60
N GLY A 51 -0.94 -3.77 -3.55
CA GLY A 51 -1.54 -2.77 -4.44
C GLY A 51 -1.22 -3.04 -5.92
N ALA A 52 0.05 -3.28 -6.25
CA ALA A 52 0.45 -3.66 -7.61
C ALA A 52 -0.18 -4.98 -8.06
N GLY A 53 -0.30 -5.96 -7.15
CA GLY A 53 -0.95 -7.24 -7.43
C GLY A 53 -2.44 -7.10 -7.74
N LYS A 54 -3.16 -6.23 -7.01
CA LYS A 54 -4.56 -5.92 -7.26
C LYS A 54 -4.74 -5.30 -8.65
N GLU A 55 -3.97 -4.26 -8.97
CA GLU A 55 -4.08 -3.58 -10.26
C GLU A 55 -3.67 -4.50 -11.44
N ALA A 56 -2.70 -5.40 -11.23
CA ALA A 56 -2.36 -6.45 -12.20
C ALA A 56 -3.49 -7.46 -12.38
N TYR A 57 -4.18 -7.84 -11.30
CA TYR A 57 -5.36 -8.71 -11.36
C TYR A 57 -6.53 -8.04 -12.08
N ASP A 58 -6.76 -6.76 -11.82
CA ASP A 58 -7.81 -5.95 -12.46
C ASP A 58 -7.51 -5.68 -13.94
N SER A 59 -6.26 -5.86 -14.38
CA SER A 59 -5.85 -5.78 -15.80
C SER A 59 -6.29 -6.96 -16.66
N ARG A 60 -6.94 -7.97 -16.08
CA ARG A 60 -7.50 -9.11 -16.83
C ARG A 60 -8.61 -8.67 -17.79
N PRO A 61 -8.93 -9.47 -18.84
CA PRO A 61 -9.94 -9.11 -19.86
C PRO A 61 -11.34 -8.80 -19.30
N SER A 62 -11.69 -9.33 -18.12
CA SER A 62 -12.97 -9.10 -17.43
C SER A 62 -12.90 -8.07 -16.29
N GLY A 63 -11.75 -7.42 -16.08
CA GLY A 63 -11.54 -6.45 -15.00
C GLY A 63 -11.67 -5.00 -15.45
N SER A 64 -11.46 -4.06 -14.52
CA SER A 64 -11.51 -2.61 -14.76
C SER A 64 -10.28 -2.06 -15.51
N GLY A 65 -9.22 -2.86 -15.65
CA GLY A 65 -7.92 -2.42 -16.15
C GLY A 65 -7.05 -1.83 -15.05
N TRP A 66 -5.74 -1.73 -15.31
CA TRP A 66 -4.78 -1.04 -14.43
C TRP A 66 -5.17 0.42 -14.22
N SER A 67 -5.27 0.84 -12.96
CA SER A 67 -5.33 2.23 -12.53
C SER A 67 -4.01 2.70 -11.92
N TRP A 68 -3.36 3.63 -12.60
CA TRP A 68 -2.23 4.36 -12.02
C TRP A 68 -2.64 5.28 -10.87
N LYS A 69 -3.92 5.67 -10.81
CA LYS A 69 -4.41 6.57 -9.78
C LYS A 69 -4.56 5.81 -8.48
N ASP A 70 -5.16 4.62 -8.51
CA ASP A 70 -5.23 3.72 -7.35
C ASP A 70 -3.85 3.34 -6.84
N PHE A 71 -2.97 2.90 -7.75
CA PHE A 71 -1.61 2.55 -7.36
C PHE A 71 -0.84 3.73 -6.73
N SER A 72 -1.09 4.96 -7.18
CA SER A 72 -0.49 6.15 -6.58
C SER A 72 -1.02 6.42 -5.17
N TRP A 73 -2.31 6.19 -4.93
CA TRP A 73 -2.90 6.31 -3.60
C TRP A 73 -2.44 5.18 -2.66
N ASP A 74 -2.23 3.98 -3.19
CA ASP A 74 -1.59 2.89 -2.45
C ASP A 74 -0.16 3.24 -2.04
N LEU A 75 0.63 3.83 -2.95
CA LEU A 75 1.98 4.32 -2.64
C LEU A 75 1.98 5.41 -1.57
N ALA A 76 1.09 6.40 -1.70
CA ALA A 76 0.97 7.48 -0.72
C ALA A 76 0.54 6.93 0.66
N GLY A 77 -0.40 5.98 0.68
CA GLY A 77 -0.85 5.28 1.88
C GLY A 77 0.28 4.51 2.53
N ALA A 78 0.95 3.64 1.77
CA ALA A 78 2.06 2.83 2.25
C ALA A 78 3.22 3.68 2.81
N ALA A 79 3.57 4.77 2.13
CA ALA A 79 4.56 5.74 2.61
C ALA A 79 4.10 6.39 3.93
N THR A 80 2.82 6.75 4.04
CA THR A 80 2.27 7.30 5.29
C THR A 80 2.36 6.28 6.42
N GLY A 81 1.94 5.03 6.20
CA GLY A 81 2.04 3.94 7.18
C GLY A 81 3.50 3.70 7.62
N TYR A 82 4.43 3.69 6.67
CA TYR A 82 5.87 3.62 6.93
C TYR A 82 6.34 4.75 7.86
N THR A 83 5.97 6.00 7.54
CA THR A 83 6.41 7.15 8.34
C THR A 83 5.80 7.14 9.74
N LEU A 84 4.51 6.85 9.87
CA LEU A 84 3.82 6.80 11.16
C LEU A 84 4.39 5.70 12.05
N TRP A 85 4.62 4.50 11.49
CA TRP A 85 5.23 3.41 12.21
C TRP A 85 6.66 3.76 12.63
N THR A 86 7.47 4.33 11.73
CA THR A 86 8.85 4.72 12.06
C THR A 86 8.90 5.78 13.16
N LEU A 87 7.96 6.71 13.18
CA LEU A 87 7.84 7.73 14.24
C LEU A 87 7.33 7.17 15.57
N SER A 88 6.70 6.00 15.59
CA SER A 88 6.16 5.38 16.81
C SER A 88 7.13 4.42 17.50
N GLN A 89 8.29 4.13 16.91
CA GLN A 89 9.33 3.26 17.50
C GLN A 89 10.36 4.04 18.30
#